data_AF-A0AAP0E6N3-F1
#
_entry.id   AF-A0AAP0E6N3-F1
#
_cell.length_a   1.000
_cell.length_b   1.000
_cell.length_c   1.000
_cell.angle_alpha   90.00
_cell.angle_beta   90.00
_cell.angle_gamma   90.00
#
_symmetry.space_group_name_H-M   'P 1'
#
loop_
_entity.id
_entity.type
_entity.pdbx_description
1 polymer ?
#
loop_
_entity_poly.entity_id
_entity_poly.type
_entity_poly.pdbx_seq_one_letter_code
_entity_poly.pdbx_strand_id
1 'polypeptide(L)'
;MQTLDPARLREGNSSSRPPYFDGTNYAHWKVRMKFYIRAQNRFLWDAIESGYTPPDKPLKEYTAEEIKIELSNDQAMNHLFCALSENEFNRVSACQTAKEVWEKLGVHYEGTMQVKNTKLRILEEHYETFRVGSDEDIATAITRFTKLLNEIKNLGKNYDQETSVYKFLRGLPKEWDAKKYAIQSAQNLEITHLMHCVES
;
A
#
# COMPACT_ATOMS: atom_id res chain seq x y z
N MET A 1 41.89 15.47 -2.71
CA MET A 1 40.84 15.79 -3.69
C MET A 1 39.76 14.72 -3.54
N GLN A 2 38.67 15.01 -2.82
CA GLN A 2 37.56 14.06 -2.68
C GLN A 2 36.82 14.01 -4.02
N THR A 3 36.82 12.85 -4.65
CA THR A 3 35.99 12.56 -5.81
C THR A 3 34.54 12.52 -5.35
N LEU A 4 33.75 13.53 -5.74
CA LEU A 4 32.30 13.53 -5.57
C LEU A 4 31.71 12.37 -6.36
N ASP A 5 30.92 11.55 -5.67
CA ASP A 5 30.11 10.47 -6.25
C ASP A 5 29.05 11.05 -7.20
N PRO A 6 29.08 10.73 -8.51
CA PRO A 6 28.11 11.24 -9.49
C PRO A 6 26.67 10.75 -9.25
N ALA A 7 26.43 9.80 -8.34
CA ALA A 7 25.09 9.30 -8.02
C ALA A 7 24.22 10.29 -7.19
N ARG A 8 24.77 11.43 -6.74
CA ARG A 8 24.04 12.43 -5.92
C ARG A 8 23.44 13.59 -6.71
N LEU A 9 23.20 13.43 -8.00
CA LEU A 9 22.38 14.38 -8.74
C LEU A 9 20.91 14.23 -8.31
N ARG A 10 20.40 15.22 -7.57
CA ARG A 10 18.96 15.47 -7.40
C ARG A 10 18.42 15.89 -8.77
N GLU A 11 18.20 14.94 -9.67
CA GLU A 11 17.62 15.18 -10.99
C GLU A 11 16.09 15.09 -10.94
N GLY A 12 15.45 15.98 -11.68
CA GLY A 12 14.03 15.84 -12.03
C GLY A 12 13.80 14.51 -12.73
N ASN A 13 12.71 13.84 -12.37
CA ASN A 13 12.44 12.48 -12.85
C ASN A 13 12.17 12.47 -14.36
N SER A 14 12.94 11.65 -15.09
CA SER A 14 12.67 11.35 -16.51
C SER A 14 11.26 10.75 -16.67
N SER A 15 10.50 11.25 -17.65
CA SER A 15 9.21 10.68 -18.06
C SER A 15 9.35 9.51 -19.04
N SER A 16 10.53 9.36 -19.65
CA SER A 16 10.81 8.33 -20.66
C SER A 16 11.50 7.11 -20.08
N ARG A 17 12.33 7.27 -19.05
CA ARG A 17 13.06 6.16 -18.42
C ARG A 17 12.30 5.61 -17.21
N PRO A 18 12.29 4.28 -17.01
CA PRO A 18 11.70 3.70 -15.81
C PRO A 18 12.45 4.18 -14.56
N PRO A 19 11.77 4.36 -13.41
CA PRO A 19 12.41 4.75 -12.17
C PRO A 19 13.39 3.65 -11.72
N TYR A 20 14.65 4.01 -11.55
CA TYR A 20 15.68 3.07 -11.14
C TYR A 20 15.47 2.57 -9.70
N PHE A 21 15.84 1.31 -9.45
CA PHE A 21 15.70 0.61 -8.19
C PHE A 21 17.00 -0.11 -7.81
N ASP A 22 17.63 0.38 -6.75
CA ASP A 22 18.85 -0.17 -6.16
C ASP A 22 18.59 -1.06 -4.93
N GLY A 23 17.32 -1.33 -4.63
CA GLY A 23 16.90 -2.05 -3.41
C GLY A 23 16.54 -1.13 -2.24
N THR A 24 16.67 0.19 -2.38
CA THR A 24 16.30 1.14 -1.31
C THR A 24 14.95 1.80 -1.56
N ASN A 25 14.24 2.12 -0.47
CA ASN A 25 12.96 2.85 -0.51
C ASN A 25 11.90 2.23 -1.46
N TYR A 26 11.69 0.92 -1.35
CA TYR A 26 10.77 0.16 -2.21
C TYR A 26 9.36 0.76 -2.25
N ALA A 27 8.82 1.25 -1.12
CA ALA A 27 7.50 1.88 -1.09
C ALA A 27 7.39 3.08 -2.04
N HIS A 28 8.42 3.94 -2.08
CA HIS A 28 8.48 5.06 -3.00
C HIS A 28 8.66 4.61 -4.46
N TRP A 29 9.60 3.68 -4.69
CA TRP A 29 9.86 3.14 -6.02
C TRP A 29 8.61 2.48 -6.62
N LYS A 30 7.92 1.64 -5.86
CA LYS A 30 6.71 0.90 -6.27
C LYS A 30 5.62 1.85 -6.76
N VAL A 31 5.35 2.92 -6.01
CA VAL A 31 4.35 3.92 -6.42
C VAL A 31 4.76 4.57 -7.74
N ARG A 32 6.03 4.99 -7.86
CA ARG A 32 6.54 5.62 -9.08
C ARG A 32 6.52 4.69 -10.28
N MET A 33 6.93 3.44 -10.11
CA MET A 33 6.95 2.44 -11.18
C MET A 33 5.53 2.14 -11.67
N LYS A 34 4.57 1.99 -10.76
CA LYS A 34 3.16 1.82 -11.11
C LYS A 34 2.65 2.96 -11.99
N PHE A 35 2.92 4.21 -11.63
CA PHE A 35 2.48 5.35 -12.43
C PHE A 35 3.24 5.49 -13.75
N TYR A 36 4.54 5.16 -13.77
CA TYR A 36 5.33 5.14 -15.00
C TYR A 36 4.74 4.16 -16.02
N ILE A 37 4.50 2.90 -15.65
CA ILE A 37 3.96 1.88 -16.56
C ILE A 37 2.56 2.27 -17.05
N ARG A 38 1.69 2.76 -16.15
CA ARG A 38 0.35 3.24 -16.51
C ARG A 38 0.38 4.42 -17.48
N ALA A 39 1.39 5.28 -17.40
CA ALA A 39 1.57 6.40 -18.31
C ALA A 39 2.07 5.97 -19.69
N GLN A 40 2.81 4.86 -19.79
CA GLN A 40 3.24 4.31 -21.08
C GLN A 40 2.06 3.69 -21.83
N ASN A 41 1.34 2.78 -21.19
CA ASN A 41 0.17 2.12 -21.76
C ASN A 41 -0.58 1.36 -20.64
N ARG A 42 -1.90 1.56 -20.57
CA ARG A 42 -2.75 0.92 -19.55
C ARG A 42 -2.74 -0.61 -19.62
N PHE A 43 -2.66 -1.19 -20.81
CA PHE A 43 -2.63 -2.65 -20.99
C PHE A 43 -1.40 -3.31 -20.34
N LEU A 44 -0.28 -2.57 -20.20
CA LEU A 44 0.92 -3.09 -19.52
C LEU A 44 0.68 -3.27 -18.03
N TRP A 45 -0.01 -2.32 -17.40
CA TRP A 45 -0.36 -2.43 -15.99
C TRP A 45 -1.39 -3.54 -15.77
N ASP A 46 -2.38 -3.66 -16.67
CA ASP A 46 -3.38 -4.72 -16.60
C ASP A 46 -2.74 -6.11 -16.71
N ALA A 47 -1.67 -6.28 -17.51
CA ALA A 47 -0.89 -7.51 -17.60
C ALA A 47 -0.13 -7.84 -16.30
N ILE A 48 0.39 -6.84 -15.57
CA ILE A 48 1.02 -7.03 -14.26
C ILE A 48 -0.01 -7.46 -13.20
N GLU A 49 -1.19 -6.85 -13.21
CA GLU A 49 -2.22 -7.07 -12.19
C GLU A 49 -2.96 -8.40 -12.41
N SER A 50 -3.41 -8.62 -13.65
CA SER A 50 -4.18 -9.82 -14.02
C SER A 50 -3.25 -11.03 -14.15
N GLY A 51 -2.04 -10.83 -14.65
CA GLY A 51 -1.12 -11.89 -15.05
C GLY A 51 -1.34 -12.29 -16.51
N TYR A 52 -0.37 -13.01 -17.04
CA TYR A 52 -0.41 -13.59 -18.38
C TYR A 52 -0.31 -15.10 -18.27
N THR A 53 -1.16 -15.79 -19.03
CA THR A 53 -1.11 -17.23 -19.21
C THR A 53 -1.07 -17.49 -20.71
N PRO A 54 -0.01 -18.14 -21.23
CA PRO A 54 0.04 -18.52 -22.63
C PRO A 54 -1.16 -19.39 -23.04
N PRO A 55 -1.82 -19.10 -24.17
CA PRO A 55 -2.85 -19.98 -24.72
C PRO A 55 -2.33 -21.40 -24.97
N ASP A 56 -3.15 -22.42 -24.66
CA ASP A 56 -2.83 -23.83 -24.95
C ASP A 56 -3.14 -24.18 -26.42
N LYS A 57 -2.47 -23.49 -27.34
CA LYS A 57 -2.56 -23.69 -28.78
C LYS A 57 -1.30 -23.16 -29.48
N PRO A 58 -1.03 -23.56 -30.74
CA PRO A 58 0.11 -23.03 -31.48
C PRO A 58 0.01 -21.52 -31.72
N LEU A 59 1.14 -20.80 -31.69
CA LEU A 59 1.22 -19.35 -31.91
C LEU A 59 0.51 -18.87 -33.19
N LYS A 60 0.55 -19.68 -34.26
CA LYS A 60 -0.13 -19.39 -35.54
C LYS A 60 -1.66 -19.28 -35.44
N GLU A 61 -2.24 -19.81 -34.36
CA GLU A 61 -3.69 -19.82 -34.08
C GLU A 61 -4.07 -18.74 -33.05
N TYR A 62 -3.12 -17.90 -32.64
CA TYR A 62 -3.41 -16.80 -31.75
C TYR A 62 -4.26 -15.74 -32.46
N THR A 63 -5.24 -15.25 -31.72
CA THR A 63 -6.02 -14.08 -32.09
C THR A 63 -5.18 -12.82 -31.90
N ALA A 64 -5.58 -11.72 -32.55
CA ALA A 64 -4.92 -10.43 -32.35
C ALA A 64 -4.92 -9.97 -30.88
N GLU A 65 -5.95 -10.35 -30.09
CA GLU A 65 -6.02 -10.01 -28.67
C GLU A 65 -5.04 -10.82 -27.84
N GLU A 66 -4.89 -12.13 -28.10
CA GLU A 66 -3.91 -12.97 -27.38
C GLU A 66 -2.47 -12.50 -27.62
N ILE A 67 -2.13 -12.17 -28.87
CA ILE A 67 -0.83 -11.59 -29.22
C ILE A 67 -0.61 -10.26 -28.48
N LYS A 68 -1.65 -9.42 -28.40
CA LYS A 68 -1.57 -8.14 -27.70
C LYS A 68 -1.36 -8.30 -26.20
N ILE A 69 -1.98 -9.30 -25.58
CA ILE A 69 -1.79 -9.60 -24.15
C ILE A 69 -0.36 -10.09 -23.90
N GLU A 70 0.14 -11.03 -24.71
CA GLU A 70 1.52 -11.52 -24.64
C GLU A 70 2.53 -10.38 -24.80
N LEU A 71 2.37 -9.55 -25.83
CA LEU A 71 3.22 -8.37 -26.05
C LEU A 71 3.16 -7.39 -24.87
N SER A 72 2.00 -7.22 -24.24
CA SER A 72 1.84 -6.35 -23.07
C SER A 72 2.60 -6.90 -21.86
N ASN A 73 2.60 -8.21 -21.65
CA ASN A 73 3.41 -8.86 -20.63
C ASN A 73 4.91 -8.65 -20.89
N ASP A 74 5.37 -8.89 -22.11
CA ASP A 74 6.80 -8.78 -22.46
C ASP A 74 7.30 -7.34 -22.33
N GLN A 75 6.50 -6.37 -22.77
CA GLN A 75 6.81 -4.95 -22.60
C GLN A 75 6.84 -4.55 -21.12
N ALA A 76 5.90 -5.04 -20.32
CA ALA A 76 5.88 -4.81 -18.88
C ALA A 76 7.12 -5.42 -18.20
N MET A 77 7.52 -6.64 -18.56
CA MET A 77 8.76 -7.27 -18.08
C MET A 77 9.98 -6.45 -18.43
N ASN A 78 10.09 -5.98 -19.67
CA ASN A 78 11.20 -5.14 -20.10
C ASN A 78 11.30 -3.84 -19.27
N HIS A 79 10.18 -3.15 -19.06
CA HIS A 79 10.15 -1.95 -18.22
C HIS A 79 10.56 -2.23 -16.77
N LEU A 80 10.13 -3.37 -16.21
CA LEU A 80 10.53 -3.78 -14.86
C LEU A 80 12.04 -4.06 -14.81
N PHE A 81 12.57 -4.90 -15.70
CA PHE A 81 13.99 -5.26 -15.70
C PHE A 81 14.92 -4.07 -15.95
N CYS A 82 14.57 -3.17 -16.88
CA CYS A 82 15.37 -1.96 -17.14
C CYS A 82 15.44 -1.00 -15.94
N ALA A 83 14.54 -1.14 -14.97
CA ALA A 83 14.55 -0.35 -13.75
C ALA A 83 15.43 -0.93 -12.66
N LEU A 84 15.84 -2.19 -12.73
CA LEU A 84 16.50 -2.86 -11.63
C LEU A 84 18.02 -2.68 -11.70
N SER A 85 18.64 -2.52 -10.53
CA SER A 85 20.06 -2.80 -10.38
C SER A 85 20.36 -4.28 -10.67
N GLU A 86 21.63 -4.60 -10.93
CA GLU A 86 22.06 -5.98 -11.21
C GLU A 86 21.68 -6.95 -10.08
N ASN A 87 21.86 -6.54 -8.82
CA ASN A 87 21.48 -7.34 -7.66
C ASN A 87 19.98 -7.66 -7.65
N GLU A 88 19.15 -6.66 -7.93
CA GLU A 88 17.69 -6.82 -7.93
C GLU A 88 17.19 -7.60 -9.15
N PHE A 89 17.81 -7.39 -10.31
CA PHE A 89 17.57 -8.17 -11.51
C PHE A 89 17.84 -9.66 -11.25
N ASN A 90 19.00 -10.00 -10.67
CA ASN A 90 19.37 -11.38 -10.40
C ASN A 90 18.33 -12.11 -9.53
N ARG A 91 17.69 -11.41 -8.58
CA ARG A 91 16.62 -11.99 -7.74
C ARG A 91 15.38 -12.42 -8.53
N VAL A 92 15.03 -11.69 -9.58
CA VAL A 92 13.79 -11.88 -10.36
C VAL A 92 14.02 -12.43 -11.76
N SER A 93 15.27 -12.63 -12.16
CA SER A 93 15.69 -13.07 -13.50
C SER A 93 15.03 -14.36 -14.00
N ALA A 94 14.63 -15.25 -13.07
CA ALA A 94 13.95 -16.51 -13.39
C ALA A 94 12.41 -16.40 -13.51
N CYS A 95 11.83 -15.23 -13.23
CA CYS A 95 10.38 -15.02 -13.38
C CYS A 95 9.99 -14.98 -14.87
N GLN A 96 8.87 -15.59 -15.21
CA GLN A 96 8.38 -15.75 -16.58
C GLN A 96 7.34 -14.70 -16.97
N THR A 97 6.73 -14.03 -15.98
CA THR A 97 5.71 -13.01 -16.23
C THR A 97 6.01 -11.72 -15.49
N ALA A 98 5.49 -10.60 -16.00
CA ALA A 98 5.61 -9.30 -15.35
C ALA A 98 4.97 -9.30 -13.95
N LYS A 99 3.88 -10.07 -13.78
CA LYS A 99 3.22 -10.28 -12.50
C LYS A 99 4.14 -10.97 -11.49
N GLU A 100 4.79 -12.06 -11.88
CA GLU A 100 5.73 -12.76 -11.02
C GLU A 100 6.89 -11.87 -10.59
N VAL A 101 7.44 -11.06 -11.49
CA VAL A 101 8.49 -10.08 -11.15
C VAL A 101 7.96 -9.10 -10.10
N TRP A 102 6.80 -8.50 -10.34
CA TRP A 102 6.18 -7.51 -9.47
C TRP A 102 5.86 -8.07 -8.07
N GLU A 103 5.26 -9.26 -8.02
CA GLU A 103 4.91 -9.96 -6.79
C GLU A 103 6.15 -10.40 -6.01
N LYS A 104 7.16 -10.94 -6.69
CA LYS A 104 8.40 -11.39 -6.02
C LYS A 104 9.16 -10.23 -5.39
N LEU A 105 9.24 -9.07 -6.05
CA LEU A 105 9.75 -7.85 -5.44
C LEU A 105 8.90 -7.41 -4.25
N GLY A 106 7.56 -7.44 -4.40
CA GLY A 106 6.64 -7.10 -3.31
C GLY A 106 6.82 -7.98 -2.08
N VAL A 107 6.94 -9.30 -2.27
CA VAL A 107 7.20 -10.26 -1.20
C VAL A 107 8.56 -10.02 -0.56
N HIS A 108 9.59 -9.72 -1.35
CA HIS A 108 10.93 -9.50 -0.84
C HIS A 108 11.02 -8.25 0.06
N TYR A 109 10.39 -7.14 -0.35
CA TYR A 109 10.52 -5.85 0.32
C TYR A 109 9.42 -5.52 1.32
N GLU A 110 8.21 -6.02 1.10
CA GLU A 110 7.06 -5.76 1.97
C GLU A 110 6.65 -7.00 2.79
N GLY A 111 7.33 -8.13 2.59
CA GLY A 111 6.97 -9.42 3.17
C GLY A 111 5.84 -10.13 2.43
N THR A 112 5.56 -11.38 2.81
CA THR A 112 4.48 -12.16 2.18
C THR A 112 3.11 -11.57 2.51
N MET A 113 2.14 -11.81 1.62
CA MET A 113 0.73 -11.50 1.88
C MET A 113 0.22 -12.21 3.14
N GLN A 114 0.74 -13.39 3.48
CA GLN A 114 0.43 -14.08 4.73
C GLN A 114 0.87 -13.30 5.98
N VAL A 115 2.07 -12.71 5.97
CA VAL A 115 2.56 -11.88 7.09
C VAL A 115 1.73 -10.60 7.19
N LYS A 116 1.42 -9.95 6.06
CA LYS A 116 0.54 -8.77 6.02
C LYS A 116 -0.85 -9.09 6.57
N ASN A 117 -1.46 -10.19 6.13
CA ASN A 117 -2.79 -10.62 6.59
C ASN A 117 -2.78 -10.99 8.08
N THR A 118 -1.72 -11.64 8.56
CA THR A 118 -1.57 -11.97 9.98
C THR A 118 -1.47 -10.70 10.82
N LYS A 119 -0.65 -9.73 10.39
CA LYS A 119 -0.54 -8.42 11.06
C LYS A 119 -1.86 -7.64 11.02
N LEU A 120 -2.54 -7.64 9.88
CA LEU A 120 -3.85 -7.00 9.72
C LEU A 120 -4.86 -7.61 10.69
N ARG A 121 -4.95 -8.93 10.78
CA ARG A 121 -5.86 -9.62 11.71
C ARG A 121 -5.61 -9.24 13.17
N ILE A 122 -4.35 -9.16 13.59
CA ILE A 122 -3.98 -8.74 14.95
C ILE A 122 -4.42 -7.28 15.21
N LEU A 123 -4.19 -6.39 14.24
CA LEU A 123 -4.59 -4.99 14.37
C LEU A 123 -6.11 -4.83 14.35
N GLU A 124 -6.83 -5.62 13.56
CA GLU A 124 -8.30 -5.68 13.58
C GLU A 124 -8.81 -6.17 14.94
N GLU A 125 -8.18 -7.17 15.54
CA GLU A 125 -8.52 -7.63 16.89
C GLU A 125 -8.29 -6.51 17.94
N HIS A 126 -7.15 -5.81 17.87
CA HIS A 126 -6.88 -4.64 18.72
C HIS A 126 -7.89 -3.50 18.49
N TYR A 127 -8.33 -3.29 17.24
CA TYR A 127 -9.35 -2.32 16.91
C TYR A 127 -10.69 -2.74 17.51
N GLU A 128 -11.06 -4.02 17.37
CA GLU A 128 -12.31 -4.55 17.86
C GLU A 128 -12.42 -4.53 19.39
N THR A 129 -11.29 -4.76 20.06
CA THR A 129 -11.17 -4.81 21.52
C THR A 129 -10.70 -3.50 22.14
N PHE A 130 -10.55 -2.44 21.35
CA PHE A 130 -10.03 -1.16 21.83
C PHE A 130 -10.84 -0.63 23.03
N ARG A 131 -10.13 -0.35 24.12
CA ARG A 131 -10.66 0.30 25.32
C ARG A 131 -9.72 1.39 25.79
N VAL A 132 -10.31 2.43 26.38
CA VAL A 132 -9.59 3.48 27.10
C VAL A 132 -9.43 3.03 28.55
N GLY A 133 -8.21 3.09 29.06
CA GLY A 133 -7.91 2.75 30.46
C GLY A 133 -8.60 3.71 31.43
N SER A 134 -8.84 3.28 32.67
CA SER A 134 -9.39 4.16 33.73
C SER A 134 -8.46 5.33 34.06
N ASP A 135 -7.15 5.12 33.95
CA ASP A 135 -6.12 6.13 34.22
C ASP A 135 -5.52 6.74 32.94
N GLU A 136 -6.05 6.38 31.76
CA GLU A 136 -5.58 6.88 30.48
C GLU A 136 -6.34 8.15 30.11
N ASP A 137 -5.61 9.24 29.84
CA ASP A 137 -6.24 10.46 29.33
C ASP A 137 -6.74 10.25 27.89
N ILE A 138 -7.78 11.00 27.51
CA ILE A 138 -8.42 10.82 26.20
C ILE A 138 -7.54 11.24 25.03
N ALA A 139 -6.70 12.26 25.16
CA ALA A 139 -5.77 12.66 24.09
C ALA A 139 -4.74 11.55 23.81
N THR A 140 -4.24 10.89 24.86
CA THR A 140 -3.40 9.69 24.74
C THR A 140 -4.17 8.55 24.05
N ALA A 141 -5.42 8.32 24.45
CA ALA A 141 -6.26 7.30 23.84
C ALA A 141 -6.56 7.59 22.36
N ILE A 142 -6.86 8.84 21.99
CA ILE A 142 -7.08 9.28 20.61
C ILE A 142 -5.81 9.08 19.78
N THR A 143 -4.64 9.41 20.33
CA THR A 143 -3.35 9.20 19.66
C THR A 143 -3.11 7.71 19.38
N ARG A 144 -3.35 6.85 20.37
CA ARG A 144 -3.22 5.38 20.24
C ARG A 144 -4.20 4.83 19.21
N PHE A 145 -5.46 5.28 19.24
CA PHE A 145 -6.49 4.87 18.28
C PHE A 145 -6.18 5.35 16.86
N THR A 146 -5.71 6.57 16.69
CA THR A 146 -5.31 7.14 15.38
C THR A 146 -4.12 6.39 14.80
N LYS A 147 -3.13 6.06 15.63
CA LYS A 147 -2.01 5.20 15.23
C LYS A 147 -2.49 3.84 14.75
N LEU A 148 -3.40 3.21 15.48
CA LEU A 148 -3.99 1.92 15.11
C LEU A 148 -4.71 1.98 13.75
N LEU A 149 -5.56 2.99 13.52
CA LEU A 149 -6.22 3.22 12.23
C LEU A 149 -5.22 3.41 11.09
N ASN A 150 -4.16 4.18 11.31
CA ASN A 150 -3.12 4.41 10.32
C ASN A 150 -2.35 3.13 9.97
N GLU A 151 -2.06 2.27 10.96
CA GLU A 151 -1.40 0.98 10.72
C GLU A 151 -2.29 0.03 9.90
N ILE A 152 -3.59 -0.02 10.19
CA ILE A 152 -4.57 -0.81 9.41
C ILE A 152 -4.67 -0.26 7.98
N LYS A 153 -4.76 1.05 7.82
CA LYS A 153 -4.77 1.75 6.52
C LYS A 153 -3.55 1.43 5.68
N ASN A 154 -2.37 1.39 6.29
CA ASN A 154 -1.11 1.04 5.61
C ASN A 154 -1.08 -0.41 5.13
N LEU A 155 -1.91 -1.30 5.68
CA LEU A 155 -2.08 -2.69 5.24
C LEU A 155 -3.23 -2.87 4.24
N GLY A 156 -3.86 -1.78 3.80
CA GLY A 156 -4.83 -1.78 2.70
C GLY A 156 -6.30 -1.83 3.12
N LYS A 157 -6.62 -1.78 4.42
CA LYS A 157 -8.00 -1.69 4.92
C LYS A 157 -8.27 -0.32 5.54
N ASN A 158 -9.35 0.34 5.12
CA ASN A 158 -9.74 1.64 5.62
C ASN A 158 -11.07 1.56 6.35
N TYR A 159 -11.16 2.21 7.50
CA TYR A 159 -12.42 2.52 8.16
C TYR A 159 -12.78 3.97 7.86
N ASP A 160 -14.04 4.24 7.55
CA ASP A 160 -14.53 5.60 7.44
C ASP A 160 -14.52 6.30 8.81
N GLN A 161 -14.63 7.63 8.77
CA GLN A 161 -14.48 8.48 9.94
C GLN A 161 -15.61 8.27 10.95
N GLU A 162 -16.85 8.10 10.48
CA GLU A 162 -18.03 7.86 11.32
C GLU A 162 -17.91 6.53 12.07
N THR A 163 -17.60 5.44 11.36
CA THR A 163 -17.36 4.12 11.95
C THR A 163 -16.23 4.17 12.98
N SER A 164 -15.16 4.90 12.68
CA SER A 164 -14.02 5.07 13.58
C SER A 164 -14.37 5.83 14.86
N VAL A 165 -15.11 6.94 14.76
CA VAL A 165 -15.60 7.72 15.91
C VAL A 165 -16.50 6.85 16.78
N TYR A 166 -17.47 6.17 16.17
CA TYR A 166 -18.39 5.31 16.91
C TYR A 166 -17.67 4.18 17.65
N LYS A 167 -16.64 3.59 17.02
CA LYS A 167 -15.80 2.57 17.65
C LYS A 167 -15.04 3.13 18.85
N PHE A 168 -14.42 4.29 18.72
CA PHE A 168 -13.72 4.96 19.82
C PHE A 168 -14.65 5.23 21.01
N LEU A 169 -15.85 5.77 20.75
CA LEU A 169 -16.85 6.05 21.79
C LEU A 169 -17.30 4.80 22.54
N ARG A 170 -17.39 3.64 21.88
CA ARG A 170 -17.69 2.34 22.52
C ARG A 170 -16.56 1.86 23.44
N GLY A 171 -15.32 2.28 23.18
CA GLY A 171 -14.15 1.92 23.98
C GLY A 171 -13.98 2.74 25.26
N LEU A 172 -14.67 3.88 25.38
CA LEU A 172 -14.62 4.76 26.55
C LEU A 172 -15.25 4.12 27.81
N PRO A 173 -14.80 4.46 29.03
CA PRO A 173 -15.38 3.96 30.28
C PRO A 173 -16.85 4.36 30.44
N LYS A 174 -17.58 3.67 31.32
CA LYS A 174 -19.01 3.94 31.59
C LYS A 174 -19.25 5.34 32.19
N GLU A 175 -18.28 5.87 32.92
CA GLU A 175 -18.33 7.22 33.49
C GLU A 175 -18.52 8.32 32.43
N TRP A 176 -18.18 8.02 31.18
CA TRP A 176 -18.32 8.94 30.06
C TRP A 176 -19.65 8.80 29.31
N ASP A 177 -20.58 7.95 29.75
CA ASP A 177 -21.81 7.64 29.02
C ASP A 177 -22.66 8.89 28.75
N ALA A 178 -22.79 9.82 29.70
CA ALA A 178 -23.49 11.09 29.49
C ALA A 178 -22.87 11.94 28.36
N LYS A 179 -21.53 12.00 28.29
CA LYS A 179 -20.80 12.71 27.22
C LYS A 179 -20.91 11.97 25.88
N LYS A 180 -20.93 10.63 25.87
CA LYS A 180 -21.15 9.82 24.65
C LYS A 180 -22.50 10.12 24.01
N TYR A 181 -23.57 10.16 24.81
CA TYR A 181 -24.91 10.46 24.31
C TYR A 181 -24.98 11.87 23.71
N ALA A 182 -24.36 12.86 24.35
CA ALA A 182 -24.31 14.23 23.83
C ALA A 182 -23.60 14.32 22.46
N ILE A 183 -22.44 13.66 22.31
CA ILE A 183 -21.67 13.65 21.06
C ILE A 183 -22.43 12.93 19.93
N GLN A 184 -23.07 11.79 20.23
CA GLN A 184 -23.89 11.06 19.26
C GLN A 184 -25.11 11.85 18.80
N SER A 185 -25.68 12.67 19.69
CA SER A 185 -26.87 13.48 19.40
C SER A 185 -26.54 14.73 18.58
N ALA A 186 -25.30 15.22 18.66
CA ALA A 186 -24.85 16.45 17.99
C ALA A 186 -24.53 16.28 16.49
N GLN A 187 -24.59 15.05 15.93
CA GLN A 187 -24.28 14.72 14.52
C GLN A 187 -22.91 15.21 14.00
N ASN A 188 -22.00 15.69 14.86
CA ASN A 188 -20.71 16.25 14.46
C ASN A 188 -19.60 15.20 14.69
N LEU A 189 -19.33 14.40 13.66
CA LEU A 189 -18.58 13.14 13.76
C LEU A 189 -17.16 13.24 13.18
N GLU A 190 -16.39 14.25 13.60
CA GLU A 190 -14.95 14.27 13.33
C GLU A 190 -14.13 13.87 14.57
N ILE A 191 -13.14 12.99 14.38
CA ILE A 191 -12.18 12.59 15.44
C ILE A 191 -11.46 13.81 16.04
N THR A 192 -11.18 14.84 15.24
CA THR A 192 -10.61 16.13 15.66
C THR A 192 -11.56 16.94 16.56
N HIS A 193 -12.88 16.81 16.39
CA HIS A 193 -13.86 17.45 17.26
C HIS A 193 -13.95 16.78 18.64
N LEU A 194 -13.62 15.49 18.74
CA LEU A 194 -13.57 14.79 20.03
C LEU A 194 -12.50 15.38 20.96
N MET A 195 -11.38 15.89 20.42
CA MET A 195 -10.37 16.62 21.23
C MET A 195 -10.98 17.87 21.88
N HIS A 196 -11.75 18.67 21.14
CA HIS A 196 -12.34 19.91 21.66
C HIS A 196 -13.46 19.68 22.69
N CYS A 197 -14.20 18.56 22.60
CA CYS A 197 -15.27 18.21 23.56
C CYS A 197 -14.76 17.64 24.90
N VAL A 198 -13.48 17.32 25.01
CA VAL A 198 -12.87 16.77 26.24
C VAL A 198 -12.28 17.89 27.11
N GLU A 199 -11.84 18.98 26.49
CA GLU A 199 -11.29 20.16 27.17
C GLU A 199 -12.36 21.15 27.68
N SER A 200 -13.65 20.86 27.44
CA SER A 200 -14.81 21.62 27.94
C SER A 200 -15.65 20.83 28.95
#